data_AF-A0A7J7EPJ9-F1
#
_entry.id   AF-A0A7J7EPJ9-F1
#
_cell.length_a   1.000
_cell.length_b   1.000
_cell.length_c   1.000
_cell.angle_alpha   90.00
_cell.angle_beta   90.00
_cell.angle_gamma   90.00
#
_symmetry.space_group_name_H-M   'P 1'
#
loop_
_entity.id
_entity.type
_entity.pdbx_description
1 polymer ?
#
loop_
_entity_poly.entity_id
_entity_poly.type
_entity_poly.pdbx_seq_one_letter_code
_entity_poly.pdbx_strand_id
1 'polypeptide(L)'
;MRSWSDMRQEVMFLTSVNSSSSSTQIYQAVSRIVCGHPEGGGLKIKSLNWYEDNNYKALFGGNGTEEDAGTFYDNSTTPYCNDLMKNLESSPLSRIIWKALKPLLVGKILYTPDTPATRQVMAEVNKTFQELAVFHDLEGMWEELSPKIWTFMESSPEMDLVRTLLDSRGNDHFWEQQLDGSDWTAKDIMAFLAKHPEDVQPMNGSVYTWREAFNETNRAIQTISRFMECVNLNKLEPIATEVRLINKSMELLDERKFWAGIVFTGIAPNSVELPHHVKYKIRMDIDNVERTNKIRDGYWDPGPRADPFEDMRYVWGGFAYLQDVVEQAIIRVLTGTEKKTGVYVQQMPYPCYVDDILESEIFPTRAAPSVIRVMQGKSVYFKITHA
;
A
#
# COMPACT_ATOMS: atom_id res chain seq x y z
N MET A 1 -14.74 20.28 0.42
CA MET A 1 -13.66 19.41 -0.09
C MET A 1 -12.31 20.03 0.30
N ARG A 2 -11.84 19.83 1.54
CA ARG A 2 -10.50 20.31 2.00
C ARG A 2 -9.37 19.31 1.70
N SER A 3 -9.71 18.07 1.35
CA SER A 3 -8.74 16.99 1.10
C SER A 3 -7.72 17.30 0.00
N TRP A 4 -8.14 17.83 -1.15
CA TRP A 4 -7.22 18.14 -2.26
C TRP A 4 -6.31 19.33 -1.96
N SER A 5 -6.84 20.39 -1.31
CA SER A 5 -6.03 21.55 -0.95
C SER A 5 -4.93 21.18 0.04
N ASP A 6 -5.26 20.36 1.04
CA ASP A 6 -4.32 19.91 2.07
C ASP A 6 -3.27 18.98 1.47
N MET A 7 -3.68 18.04 0.60
CA MET A 7 -2.76 17.16 -0.11
C MET A 7 -1.81 17.94 -1.03
N ARG A 8 -2.33 18.93 -1.78
CA ARG A 8 -1.52 19.76 -2.67
C ARG A 8 -0.45 20.53 -1.91
N GLN A 9 -0.77 21.10 -0.74
CA GLN A 9 0.21 21.83 0.06
C GLN A 9 1.39 20.94 0.48
N GLU A 10 1.12 19.72 0.93
CA GLU A 10 2.16 18.76 1.30
C GLU A 10 2.96 18.25 0.08
N VAL A 11 2.32 18.05 -1.07
CA VAL A 11 2.99 17.65 -2.32
C VAL A 11 3.86 18.79 -2.89
N MET A 12 3.40 20.04 -2.81
CA MET A 12 4.17 21.22 -3.21
C MET A 12 5.38 21.43 -2.31
N PHE A 13 5.26 21.13 -1.01
CA PHE A 13 6.41 21.05 -0.13
C PHE A 13 7.42 20.01 -0.63
N LEU A 14 6.99 18.77 -0.89
CA LEU A 14 7.87 17.70 -1.37
C LEU A 14 8.58 18.01 -2.70
N THR A 15 7.95 18.76 -3.59
CA THR A 15 8.50 19.09 -4.93
C THR A 15 9.37 20.35 -4.93
N SER A 16 9.19 21.25 -3.97
CA SER A 16 10.01 22.47 -3.80
C SER A 16 11.25 22.26 -2.92
N VAL A 17 11.30 21.12 -2.22
CA VAL A 17 12.42 20.72 -1.39
C VAL A 17 13.64 20.42 -2.26
N ASN A 18 14.63 21.32 -2.21
CA ASN A 18 15.96 21.06 -2.76
C ASN A 18 16.61 19.87 -2.06
N SER A 19 17.54 19.21 -2.75
CA SER A 19 18.29 18.00 -2.33
C SER A 19 19.05 18.08 -1.00
N SER A 20 18.96 19.20 -0.27
CA SER A 20 19.60 19.45 1.03
C SER A 20 18.69 19.27 2.25
N SER A 21 17.40 18.96 2.09
CA SER A 21 16.52 18.70 3.24
C SER A 21 16.81 17.35 3.89
N SER A 22 16.65 17.27 5.22
CA SER A 22 16.71 15.99 5.94
C SER A 22 15.64 15.02 5.42
N SER A 23 16.03 13.77 5.11
CA SER A 23 15.12 12.69 4.68
C SER A 23 13.90 12.54 5.61
N THR A 24 14.05 12.87 6.90
CA THR A 24 12.96 12.83 7.90
C THR A 24 11.79 13.76 7.57
N GLN A 25 12.04 14.95 7.01
CA GLN A 25 10.99 15.91 6.68
C GLN A 25 10.15 15.42 5.48
N ILE A 26 10.82 14.80 4.50
CA ILE A 26 10.16 14.15 3.36
C ILE A 26 9.22 13.04 3.84
N TYR A 27 9.69 12.15 4.72
CA TYR A 27 8.84 11.08 5.26
C TYR A 27 7.70 11.58 6.14
N GLN A 28 7.90 12.66 6.90
CA GLN A 28 6.82 13.26 7.69
C GLN A 28 5.70 13.82 6.80
N ALA A 29 6.05 14.52 5.71
CA ALA A 29 5.06 15.01 4.76
C ALA A 29 4.30 13.84 4.09
N VAL A 30 5.03 12.80 3.63
CA VAL A 30 4.40 11.58 3.06
C VAL A 30 3.49 10.88 4.08
N SER A 31 3.93 10.78 5.34
CA SER A 31 3.13 10.19 6.41
C SER A 31 1.84 10.98 6.68
N ARG A 32 1.87 12.31 6.62
CA ARG A 32 0.65 13.12 6.77
C ARG A 32 -0.32 12.91 5.62
N ILE A 33 0.19 12.73 4.40
CA ILE A 33 -0.63 12.46 3.22
C ILE A 33 -1.34 11.10 3.35
N VAL A 34 -0.60 10.04 3.73
CA VAL A 34 -1.12 8.67 3.72
C VAL A 34 -1.87 8.31 5.00
N CYS A 35 -1.38 8.77 6.16
CA CYS A 35 -1.88 8.36 7.47
C CYS A 35 -2.61 9.48 8.24
N GLY A 36 -2.54 10.74 7.77
CA GLY A 36 -3.15 11.90 8.43
C GLY A 36 -2.27 12.55 9.52
N HIS A 37 -2.77 13.65 10.10
CA HIS A 37 -2.08 14.41 11.15
C HIS A 37 -2.10 13.66 12.51
N PRO A 38 -0.98 13.59 13.25
CA PRO A 38 -0.97 13.14 14.64
C PRO A 38 -1.44 14.21 15.65
N GLU A 39 -1.94 15.38 15.19
CA GLU A 39 -2.18 16.54 16.06
C GLU A 39 -3.37 16.40 17.03
N GLY A 40 -4.13 15.32 16.94
CA GLY A 40 -5.18 14.94 17.92
C GLY A 40 -4.69 14.03 19.05
N GLY A 41 -3.40 14.00 19.37
CA GLY A 41 -2.85 13.13 20.43
C GLY A 41 -2.84 11.62 20.09
N GLY A 42 -3.23 11.26 18.87
CA GLY A 42 -3.04 9.93 18.30
C GLY A 42 -1.62 9.82 17.75
N LEU A 43 -0.76 9.18 18.54
CA LEU A 43 0.59 8.71 18.21
C LEU A 43 1.27 9.46 17.05
N LYS A 44 2.07 10.47 17.41
CA LYS A 44 3.35 10.72 16.68
C LYS A 44 3.91 9.34 16.38
N ILE A 45 4.16 8.99 15.11
CA ILE A 45 4.72 7.68 14.74
C ILE A 45 6.01 7.47 15.55
N LYS A 46 5.84 6.76 16.68
CA LYS A 46 6.78 6.33 17.69
C LYS A 46 6.09 5.20 18.46
N SER A 47 5.66 4.17 17.75
CA SER A 47 5.46 2.85 18.36
C SER A 47 6.29 1.77 17.66
N LEU A 48 7.29 2.14 16.87
CA LEU A 48 8.55 1.41 16.99
C LEU A 48 9.06 1.80 18.38
N ASN A 49 9.20 0.81 19.27
CA ASN A 49 9.86 1.00 20.56
C ASN A 49 11.35 1.26 20.29
N TRP A 50 11.67 2.44 19.75
CA TRP A 50 13.02 2.89 19.41
C TRP A 50 13.88 3.05 20.67
N TYR A 51 13.27 2.95 21.85
CA TYR A 51 13.91 3.23 23.11
C TYR A 51 14.83 2.12 23.60
N GLU A 52 14.67 0.88 23.12
CA GLU A 52 15.41 -0.27 23.69
C GLU A 52 16.27 -1.03 22.67
N ASP A 53 15.96 -0.98 21.37
CA ASP A 53 16.72 -1.73 20.37
C ASP A 53 17.70 -0.85 19.57
N ASN A 54 18.98 -1.01 19.87
CA ASN A 54 20.12 -0.69 18.98
C ASN A 54 20.08 -1.46 17.65
N ASN A 55 19.03 -2.23 17.38
CA ASN A 55 18.89 -3.13 16.24
C ASN A 55 18.65 -2.40 14.91
N TYR A 56 18.39 -1.08 14.92
CA TYR A 56 18.40 -0.29 13.69
C TYR A 56 19.77 -0.34 12.99
N LYS A 57 20.88 -0.57 13.71
CA LYS A 57 22.21 -0.81 13.11
C LYS A 57 22.31 -2.17 12.41
N ALA A 58 21.62 -3.19 12.87
CA ALA A 58 21.50 -4.46 12.14
C ALA A 58 20.69 -4.27 10.85
N LEU A 59 19.67 -3.40 10.90
CA LEU A 59 18.82 -3.05 9.75
C LEU A 59 19.52 -2.17 8.72
N PHE A 60 20.42 -1.27 9.14
CA PHE A 60 21.25 -0.46 8.24
C PHE A 60 22.49 -1.19 7.73
N GLY A 61 22.81 -2.33 8.33
CA GLY A 61 24.07 -3.02 8.11
C GLY A 61 25.21 -2.27 8.80
N GLY A 62 25.97 -2.98 9.64
CA GLY A 62 27.38 -2.67 9.73
C GLY A 62 28.03 -2.83 8.35
N ASN A 63 29.28 -2.40 8.19
CA ASN A 63 30.11 -2.67 7.01
C ASN A 63 30.33 -4.20 6.80
N GLY A 64 29.24 -4.94 6.56
CA GLY A 64 29.24 -6.29 6.03
C GLY A 64 29.25 -6.13 4.53
N THR A 65 30.38 -6.46 3.94
CA THR A 65 30.51 -6.83 2.54
C THR A 65 29.62 -8.05 2.26
N GLU A 66 28.29 -7.87 2.25
CA GLU A 66 27.46 -8.68 1.38
C GLU A 66 27.69 -8.10 0.01
N GLU A 67 28.57 -8.77 -0.72
CA GLU A 67 28.92 -8.49 -2.10
C GLU A 67 27.66 -8.09 -2.86
N ASP A 68 27.75 -6.94 -3.54
CA ASP A 68 26.93 -6.56 -4.68
C ASP A 68 26.86 -7.74 -5.65
N ALA A 69 25.96 -8.69 -5.41
CA ALA A 69 25.51 -9.64 -6.40
C ALA A 69 24.79 -8.78 -7.44
N GLY A 70 25.53 -8.50 -8.51
CA GLY A 70 25.35 -7.36 -9.40
C GLY A 70 23.91 -7.04 -9.76
N THR A 71 23.63 -5.74 -9.85
CA THR A 71 22.41 -5.11 -10.36
C THR A 71 21.73 -5.92 -11.46
N PHE A 72 20.87 -6.85 -11.05
CA PHE A 72 20.02 -7.66 -11.92
C PHE A 72 18.73 -6.86 -12.14
N TYR A 73 18.87 -5.68 -12.73
CA TYR A 73 17.72 -4.95 -13.25
C TYR A 73 17.52 -5.42 -14.69
N ASP A 74 16.43 -6.14 -14.88
CA ASP A 74 16.09 -6.84 -16.10
C ASP A 74 15.94 -5.87 -17.29
N ASN A 75 16.16 -6.37 -18.51
CA ASN A 75 15.86 -5.65 -19.74
C ASN A 75 14.35 -5.66 -20.05
N SER A 76 13.54 -6.35 -19.24
CA SER A 76 12.08 -6.42 -19.41
C SER A 76 11.33 -5.19 -18.91
N THR A 77 11.93 -4.41 -18.01
CA THR A 77 11.33 -3.21 -17.38
C THR A 77 11.86 -1.93 -18.02
N THR A 78 11.08 -0.85 -17.95
CA THR A 78 11.50 0.45 -18.51
C THR A 78 12.72 1.00 -17.76
N PRO A 79 13.61 1.77 -18.42
CA PRO A 79 14.79 2.35 -17.76
C PRO A 79 14.40 3.26 -16.58
N TYR A 80 13.23 3.90 -16.65
CA TYR A 80 12.66 4.67 -15.54
C TYR A 80 12.37 3.81 -14.31
N CYS A 81 11.74 2.64 -14.50
CA CYS A 81 11.44 1.75 -13.39
C CYS A 81 12.70 1.23 -12.73
N ASN A 82 13.71 0.85 -13.51
CA ASN A 82 14.98 0.36 -12.97
C ASN A 82 15.70 1.44 -12.14
N ASP A 83 15.70 2.68 -12.61
CA ASP A 83 16.28 3.80 -11.85
C ASP A 83 15.47 4.10 -10.57
N LEU A 84 14.14 4.08 -10.66
CA LEU A 84 13.27 4.27 -9.49
C LEU A 84 13.51 3.19 -8.42
N MET A 85 13.55 1.92 -8.80
CA MET A 85 13.79 0.81 -7.86
C MET A 85 15.17 0.94 -7.20
N LYS A 86 16.20 1.32 -7.98
CA LYS A 86 17.56 1.57 -7.46
C LYS A 86 17.59 2.73 -6.47
N ASN A 87 16.87 3.81 -6.77
CA ASN A 87 16.76 4.96 -5.87
C ASN A 87 16.02 4.59 -4.56
N LEU A 88 14.99 3.76 -4.64
CA LEU A 88 14.26 3.27 -3.46
C LEU A 88 15.06 2.28 -2.60
N GLU A 89 15.95 1.48 -3.20
CA GLU A 89 16.84 0.55 -2.49
C GLU A 89 18.04 1.24 -1.84
N SER A 90 18.50 2.36 -2.39
CA SER A 90 19.69 3.07 -1.91
C SER A 90 19.45 3.91 -0.65
N SER A 91 18.24 4.44 -0.45
CA SER A 91 17.94 5.22 0.76
C SER A 91 17.67 4.28 1.97
N PRO A 92 18.34 4.50 3.12
CA PRO A 92 18.25 3.60 4.26
C PRO A 92 16.82 3.40 4.79
N LEU A 93 16.02 4.46 4.82
CA LEU A 93 14.63 4.42 5.32
C LEU A 93 13.66 3.86 4.26
N SER A 94 13.86 4.14 2.97
CA SER A 94 13.02 3.58 1.92
C SER A 94 13.29 2.11 1.71
N ARG A 95 14.52 1.63 1.93
CA ARG A 95 14.91 0.22 1.79
C ARG A 95 14.00 -0.70 2.61
N ILE A 96 13.60 -0.24 3.80
CA ILE A 96 12.75 -0.98 4.73
C ILE A 96 11.34 -1.16 4.16
N ILE A 97 10.70 -0.05 3.79
CA ILE A 97 9.36 -0.04 3.20
C ILE A 97 9.37 -0.77 1.85
N TRP A 98 10.45 -0.59 1.08
CA TRP A 98 10.62 -1.20 -0.22
C TRP A 98 10.76 -2.72 -0.13
N LYS A 99 11.44 -3.26 0.89
CA LYS A 99 11.48 -4.72 1.13
C LYS A 99 10.08 -5.31 1.31
N ALA A 100 9.17 -4.60 2.00
CA ALA A 100 7.79 -5.05 2.17
C ALA A 100 6.93 -4.86 0.90
N LEU A 101 7.11 -3.76 0.17
CA LEU A 101 6.31 -3.46 -1.02
C LEU A 101 6.78 -4.20 -2.29
N LYS A 102 8.06 -4.50 -2.42
CA LYS A 102 8.64 -5.08 -3.64
C LYS A 102 7.96 -6.41 -4.05
N PRO A 103 7.73 -7.38 -3.15
CA PRO A 103 6.98 -8.60 -3.50
C PRO A 103 5.55 -8.30 -3.95
N LEU A 104 4.88 -7.31 -3.34
CA LEU A 104 3.53 -6.90 -3.72
C LEU A 104 3.50 -6.25 -5.11
N LEU A 105 4.50 -5.46 -5.50
CA LEU A 105 4.50 -4.72 -6.76
C LEU A 105 5.01 -5.56 -7.95
N VAL A 106 6.13 -6.25 -7.77
CA VAL A 106 6.84 -6.95 -8.86
C VAL A 106 6.63 -8.47 -8.80
N GLY A 107 6.32 -8.99 -7.61
CA GLY A 107 6.27 -10.43 -7.36
C GLY A 107 5.13 -11.15 -8.08
N LYS A 108 5.43 -12.38 -8.49
CA LYS A 108 4.52 -13.36 -9.07
C LYS A 108 4.04 -14.37 -8.03
N ILE A 109 2.81 -14.81 -8.21
CA ILE A 109 2.14 -15.87 -7.48
C ILE A 109 2.01 -17.08 -8.42
N LEU A 110 2.73 -18.15 -8.11
CA LEU A 110 2.58 -19.42 -8.81
C LEU A 110 1.43 -20.22 -8.20
N TYR A 111 0.70 -21.01 -8.98
CA TYR A 111 -0.28 -21.93 -8.41
C TYR A 111 -0.33 -23.28 -9.11
N THR A 112 -0.75 -24.32 -8.39
CA THR A 112 -0.82 -25.69 -8.87
C THR A 112 -1.90 -26.50 -8.12
N PRO A 113 -2.54 -27.53 -8.73
CA PRO A 113 -2.44 -27.93 -10.13
C PRO A 113 -3.21 -26.99 -11.06
N ASP A 114 -2.87 -27.01 -12.34
CA ASP A 114 -3.59 -26.27 -13.37
C ASP A 114 -4.86 -27.04 -13.80
N THR A 115 -5.99 -26.79 -13.13
CA THR A 115 -7.30 -27.39 -13.44
C THR A 115 -8.38 -26.33 -13.62
N PRO A 116 -9.48 -26.62 -14.35
CA PRO A 116 -10.57 -25.66 -14.51
C PRO A 116 -11.13 -25.13 -13.17
N ALA A 117 -11.26 -25.99 -12.15
CA ALA A 117 -11.69 -25.58 -10.82
C ALA A 117 -10.72 -24.58 -10.16
N THR A 118 -9.41 -24.86 -10.18
CA THR A 118 -8.40 -23.94 -9.61
C THR A 118 -8.26 -22.65 -10.40
N ARG A 119 -8.44 -22.69 -11.73
CA ARG A 119 -8.48 -21.49 -12.58
C ARG A 119 -9.64 -20.57 -12.21
N GLN A 120 -10.80 -21.11 -11.85
CA GLN A 120 -11.93 -20.30 -11.37
C GLN A 120 -11.59 -19.58 -10.07
N VAL A 121 -10.98 -20.28 -9.09
CA VAL A 121 -10.50 -19.65 -7.85
C VAL A 121 -9.49 -18.55 -8.16
N MET A 122 -8.51 -18.84 -9.00
CA MET A 122 -7.47 -17.86 -9.34
C MET A 122 -7.99 -16.71 -10.19
N ALA A 123 -9.07 -16.90 -10.97
CA ALA A 123 -9.74 -15.80 -11.65
C ALA A 123 -10.40 -14.83 -10.65
N GLU A 124 -11.01 -15.35 -9.58
CA GLU A 124 -11.56 -14.51 -8.50
C GLU A 124 -10.44 -13.79 -7.73
N VAL A 125 -9.31 -14.45 -7.49
CA VAL A 125 -8.11 -13.78 -6.93
C VAL A 125 -7.63 -12.68 -7.88
N ASN A 126 -7.57 -12.94 -9.19
CA ASN A 126 -7.15 -11.95 -10.18
C ASN A 126 -8.05 -10.71 -10.19
N LYS A 127 -9.36 -10.89 -9.97
CA LYS A 127 -10.34 -9.80 -9.90
C LYS A 127 -9.98 -8.78 -8.81
N THR A 128 -9.43 -9.23 -7.67
CA THR A 128 -8.97 -8.32 -6.60
C THR A 128 -7.78 -7.47 -7.02
N PHE A 129 -6.84 -8.03 -7.80
CA PHE A 129 -5.73 -7.26 -8.36
C PHE A 129 -6.16 -6.34 -9.50
N GLN A 130 -7.20 -6.70 -10.25
CA GLN A 130 -7.79 -5.85 -11.30
C GLN A 130 -8.44 -4.58 -10.74
N GLU A 131 -8.91 -4.58 -9.49
CA GLU A 131 -9.38 -3.33 -8.85
C GLU A 131 -8.27 -2.29 -8.73
N LEU A 132 -7.00 -2.72 -8.60
CA LEU A 132 -5.83 -1.85 -8.65
C LEU A 132 -5.41 -1.50 -10.09
N ALA A 133 -5.85 -2.26 -11.09
CA ALA A 133 -5.53 -2.02 -12.49
C ALA A 133 -6.20 -0.76 -13.06
N VAL A 134 -7.22 -0.21 -12.39
CA VAL A 134 -7.85 1.07 -12.76
C VAL A 134 -6.84 2.21 -12.87
N PHE A 135 -5.76 2.17 -12.09
CA PHE A 135 -4.70 3.18 -12.17
C PHE A 135 -3.83 3.08 -13.43
N HIS A 136 -3.79 1.93 -14.09
CA HIS A 136 -3.14 1.76 -15.39
C HIS A 136 -3.95 2.45 -16.51
N ASP A 137 -5.28 2.39 -16.42
CA ASP A 137 -6.18 2.99 -17.41
C ASP A 137 -6.35 4.51 -17.22
N LEU A 138 -5.88 5.05 -16.09
CA LEU A 138 -6.01 6.46 -15.73
C LEU A 138 -5.40 7.40 -16.77
N GLU A 139 -4.25 7.04 -17.35
CA GLU A 139 -3.61 7.85 -18.39
C GLU A 139 -4.45 7.88 -19.67
N GLY A 140 -4.93 6.73 -20.14
CA GLY A 140 -5.80 6.67 -21.33
C GLY A 140 -7.11 7.43 -21.14
N MET A 141 -7.72 7.32 -19.95
CA MET A 141 -8.90 8.13 -19.59
C MET A 141 -8.60 9.62 -19.60
N TRP A 142 -7.45 10.04 -19.06
CA TRP A 142 -7.05 11.43 -19.04
C TRP A 142 -6.70 11.97 -20.42
N GLU A 143 -6.07 11.17 -21.29
CA GLU A 143 -5.76 11.56 -22.68
C GLU A 143 -7.04 11.92 -23.46
N GLU A 144 -8.14 11.19 -23.23
CA GLU A 144 -9.44 11.49 -23.86
C GLU A 144 -10.16 12.70 -23.22
N LEU A 145 -10.11 12.82 -21.89
CA LEU A 145 -10.85 13.84 -21.14
C LEU A 145 -10.16 15.21 -21.10
N SER A 146 -8.82 15.21 -21.01
CA SER A 146 -7.97 16.40 -20.97
C SER A 146 -8.34 17.46 -22.01
N PRO A 147 -8.39 17.16 -23.33
CA PRO A 147 -8.74 18.16 -24.35
C PRO A 147 -10.19 18.61 -24.25
N LYS A 148 -11.13 17.74 -23.85
CA LYS A 148 -12.54 18.09 -23.67
C LYS A 148 -12.72 19.07 -22.50
N ILE A 149 -12.04 18.84 -21.39
CA ILE A 149 -12.03 19.74 -20.23
C ILE A 149 -11.37 21.06 -20.59
N TRP A 150 -10.23 21.03 -21.29
CA TRP A 150 -9.53 22.24 -21.71
C TRP A 150 -10.39 23.12 -22.62
N THR A 151 -10.99 22.53 -23.65
CA THR A 151 -11.90 23.24 -24.58
C THR A 151 -13.16 23.75 -23.90
N PHE A 152 -13.72 22.99 -22.95
CA PHE A 152 -14.84 23.45 -22.12
C PHE A 152 -14.44 24.67 -21.27
N MET A 153 -13.32 24.60 -20.54
CA MET A 153 -12.87 25.73 -19.72
C MET A 153 -12.53 26.95 -20.58
N GLU A 154 -11.89 26.79 -21.73
CA GLU A 154 -11.45 27.91 -22.58
C GLU A 154 -12.59 28.56 -23.38
N SER A 155 -13.43 27.74 -24.03
CA SER A 155 -14.24 28.16 -25.17
C SER A 155 -15.73 27.80 -25.09
N SER A 156 -16.19 27.15 -24.02
CA SER A 156 -17.61 26.81 -23.85
C SER A 156 -18.47 28.06 -23.57
N PRO A 157 -19.62 28.19 -24.24
CA PRO A 157 -20.58 29.25 -23.93
C PRO A 157 -21.21 29.08 -22.54
N GLU A 158 -21.33 27.85 -22.03
CA GLU A 158 -21.80 27.58 -20.68
C GLU A 158 -20.83 28.12 -19.62
N MET A 159 -19.52 27.95 -19.83
CA MET A 159 -18.51 28.47 -18.91
C MET A 159 -18.45 30.01 -18.94
N ASP A 160 -18.71 30.61 -20.10
CA ASP A 160 -18.82 32.07 -20.24
C ASP A 160 -20.06 32.64 -19.55
N LEU A 161 -21.19 31.92 -19.57
CA LEU A 161 -22.36 32.27 -18.76
C LEU A 161 -22.02 32.28 -17.26
N VAL A 162 -21.31 31.26 -16.77
CA VAL A 162 -20.90 31.21 -15.36
C VAL A 162 -20.00 32.39 -15.00
N ARG A 163 -19.02 32.72 -15.85
CA ARG A 163 -18.14 33.89 -15.63
C ARG A 163 -18.93 35.20 -15.55
N THR A 164 -19.90 35.40 -16.45
CA THR A 164 -20.74 36.62 -16.45
C THR A 164 -21.68 36.70 -15.24
N LEU A 165 -22.20 35.56 -14.76
CA LEU A 165 -23.01 35.51 -13.53
C LEU A 165 -22.19 35.81 -12.27
N LEU A 166 -20.90 35.45 -12.27
CA LEU A 166 -19.96 35.74 -11.17
C LEU A 166 -19.50 37.20 -11.15
N ASP A 167 -19.39 37.87 -12.31
CA ASP A 167 -18.97 39.28 -12.42
C ASP A 167 -20.12 40.28 -12.20
N SER A 168 -21.37 39.81 -12.23
CA SER A 168 -22.52 40.69 -12.08
C SER A 168 -22.65 41.29 -10.66
N ARG A 169 -22.33 42.58 -10.52
CA ARG A 169 -22.43 43.36 -9.24
C ARG A 169 -23.80 43.28 -8.53
N GLY A 170 -24.86 42.92 -9.24
CA GLY A 170 -26.20 42.73 -8.67
C GLY A 170 -26.37 41.42 -7.89
N ASN A 171 -25.49 40.45 -8.11
CA ASN A 171 -25.55 39.11 -7.52
C ASN A 171 -24.51 38.91 -6.40
N ASP A 172 -23.70 39.92 -6.07
CA ASP A 172 -22.67 39.82 -5.02
C ASP A 172 -23.29 39.37 -3.68
N HIS A 173 -24.39 40.00 -3.26
CA HIS A 173 -25.10 39.60 -2.03
C HIS A 173 -25.71 38.20 -2.12
N PHE A 174 -26.15 37.76 -3.31
CA PHE A 174 -26.67 36.40 -3.51
C PHE A 174 -25.56 35.36 -3.36
N TRP A 175 -24.40 35.61 -3.96
CA TRP A 175 -23.24 34.72 -3.87
C TRP A 175 -22.60 34.74 -2.48
N GLU A 176 -22.48 35.89 -1.83
CA GLU A 176 -22.00 35.99 -0.45
C GLU A 176 -22.92 35.21 0.51
N GLN A 177 -24.23 35.26 0.32
CA GLN A 177 -25.18 34.48 1.13
C GLN A 177 -25.12 32.97 0.83
N GLN A 178 -24.87 32.56 -0.41
CA GLN A 178 -24.73 31.14 -0.76
C GLN A 178 -23.37 30.54 -0.39
N LEU A 179 -22.33 31.37 -0.41
CA LEU A 179 -20.97 30.99 -0.03
C LEU A 179 -20.70 31.21 1.46
N ASP A 180 -21.68 31.68 2.22
CA ASP A 180 -21.59 31.85 3.68
C ASP A 180 -21.30 30.49 4.35
N GLY A 181 -20.17 30.42 5.06
CA GLY A 181 -19.63 29.17 5.62
C GLY A 181 -18.64 28.41 4.72
N SER A 182 -18.32 28.90 3.52
CA SER A 182 -17.21 28.42 2.70
C SER A 182 -15.97 29.31 2.82
N ASP A 183 -14.77 28.75 2.64
CA ASP A 183 -13.51 29.51 2.70
C ASP A 183 -13.27 30.37 1.42
N TRP A 184 -14.21 30.38 0.47
CA TRP A 184 -14.06 30.99 -0.86
C TRP A 184 -15.01 32.16 -1.06
N THR A 185 -14.50 33.27 -1.61
CA THR A 185 -15.34 34.38 -2.06
C THR A 185 -15.68 34.27 -3.55
N ALA A 186 -16.76 34.91 -3.99
CA ALA A 186 -17.10 34.98 -5.42
C ALA A 186 -15.96 35.57 -6.28
N LYS A 187 -15.17 36.49 -5.71
CA LYS A 187 -13.98 37.07 -6.34
C LYS A 187 -12.86 36.05 -6.50
N ASP A 188 -12.65 35.16 -5.52
CA ASP A 188 -11.65 34.10 -5.61
C ASP A 188 -12.03 33.07 -6.68
N ILE A 189 -13.32 32.73 -6.79
CA ILE A 189 -13.83 31.82 -7.83
C ILE A 189 -13.67 32.45 -9.22
N MET A 190 -13.99 33.75 -9.36
CA MET A 190 -13.80 34.49 -10.60
C MET A 190 -12.32 34.54 -11.01
N ALA A 191 -11.43 34.80 -10.05
CA ALA A 191 -9.99 34.83 -10.28
C ALA A 191 -9.46 33.44 -10.68
N PHE A 192 -9.98 32.36 -10.08
CA PHE A 192 -9.64 30.99 -10.46
C PHE A 192 -10.09 30.64 -11.87
N LEU A 193 -11.30 31.06 -12.29
CA LEU A 193 -11.93 30.75 -13.59
C LEU A 193 -11.58 31.71 -14.74
N ALA A 194 -10.75 32.71 -14.49
CA ALA A 194 -10.34 33.72 -15.47
C ALA A 194 -9.73 33.08 -16.73
N LYS A 195 -10.06 33.61 -17.92
CA LYS A 195 -9.44 33.17 -19.18
C LYS A 195 -7.99 33.63 -19.27
N HIS A 196 -7.76 34.90 -18.93
CA HIS A 196 -6.42 35.49 -18.85
C HIS A 196 -6.15 35.87 -17.39
N PRO A 197 -5.08 35.33 -16.78
CA PRO A 197 -4.71 35.67 -15.40
C PRO A 197 -4.44 37.16 -15.20
N GLU A 198 -4.04 37.86 -16.27
CA GLU A 198 -3.70 39.28 -16.25
C GLU A 198 -4.92 40.20 -16.10
N ASP A 199 -6.12 39.75 -16.49
CA ASP A 199 -7.35 40.54 -16.39
C ASP A 199 -7.85 40.67 -14.93
N VAL A 200 -7.37 39.79 -14.03
CA VAL A 200 -7.92 39.65 -12.66
C VAL A 200 -6.82 39.76 -11.58
N GLN A 201 -5.59 40.13 -11.93
CA GLN A 201 -4.47 40.18 -10.98
C GLN A 201 -4.78 41.03 -9.72
N PRO A 202 -4.86 40.42 -8.52
CA PRO A 202 -4.92 41.16 -7.28
C PRO A 202 -3.55 41.78 -6.99
N MET A 203 -3.56 42.98 -6.43
CA MET A 203 -2.39 43.85 -6.20
C MET A 203 -1.25 43.24 -5.33
N ASN A 204 -1.38 42.02 -4.79
CA ASN A 204 -0.36 41.43 -3.89
C ASN A 204 -0.42 39.89 -3.73
N GLY A 205 -0.67 39.12 -4.80
CA GLY A 205 -0.54 37.65 -4.69
C GLY A 205 -0.63 36.90 -6.02
N SER A 206 0.08 35.78 -6.12
CA SER A 206 -0.11 34.80 -7.19
C SER A 206 -1.47 34.12 -7.00
N VAL A 207 -2.39 34.31 -7.93
CA VAL A 207 -3.68 33.62 -7.94
C VAL A 207 -3.49 32.23 -8.51
N TYR A 208 -3.91 31.21 -7.75
CA TYR A 208 -3.99 29.86 -8.27
C TYR A 208 -5.08 29.79 -9.32
N THR A 209 -4.74 29.39 -10.55
CA THR A 209 -5.69 29.38 -11.68
C THR A 209 -6.10 27.97 -12.08
N TRP A 210 -7.21 27.84 -12.81
CA TRP A 210 -7.62 26.56 -13.38
C TRP A 210 -6.56 25.96 -14.31
N ARG A 211 -5.76 26.79 -14.99
CA ARG A 211 -4.65 26.35 -15.86
C ARG A 211 -3.53 25.71 -15.06
N GLU A 212 -3.17 26.32 -13.94
CA GLU A 212 -2.18 25.74 -13.00
C GLU A 212 -2.70 24.42 -12.44
N ALA A 213 -3.96 24.38 -12.00
CA ALA A 213 -4.59 23.15 -11.51
C ALA A 213 -4.61 22.04 -12.56
N PHE A 214 -4.91 22.38 -13.81
CA PHE A 214 -4.91 21.45 -14.92
C PHE A 214 -3.51 20.89 -15.21
N ASN A 215 -2.50 21.76 -15.26
CA ASN A 215 -1.11 21.36 -15.47
C ASN A 215 -0.56 20.50 -14.34
N GLU A 216 -0.88 20.85 -13.09
CA GLU A 216 -0.53 20.06 -11.91
C GLU A 216 -1.19 18.68 -11.95
N THR A 217 -2.48 18.61 -12.29
CA THR A 217 -3.22 17.35 -12.42
C THR A 217 -2.63 16.49 -13.54
N ASN A 218 -2.32 17.10 -14.69
CA ASN A 218 -1.69 16.42 -15.80
C ASN A 218 -0.33 15.82 -15.41
N ARG A 219 0.50 16.58 -14.71
CA ARG A 219 1.80 16.10 -14.21
C ARG A 219 1.64 14.98 -13.18
N ALA A 220 0.65 15.07 -12.29
CA ALA A 220 0.36 14.05 -11.31
C ALA A 220 -0.07 12.73 -11.97
N ILE A 221 -0.98 12.79 -12.95
CA ILE A 221 -1.45 11.61 -13.69
C ILE A 221 -0.31 10.95 -14.45
N GLN A 222 0.53 11.73 -15.15
CA GLN A 222 1.71 11.20 -15.83
C GLN A 222 2.69 10.52 -14.86
N THR A 223 2.88 11.09 -13.67
CA THR A 223 3.77 10.50 -12.65
C THR A 223 3.21 9.19 -12.09
N ILE A 224 1.90 9.15 -11.81
CA ILE A 224 1.20 7.94 -11.35
C ILE A 224 1.25 6.87 -12.44
N SER A 225 0.98 7.23 -13.70
CA SER A 225 1.01 6.27 -14.81
C SER A 225 2.38 5.64 -14.97
N ARG A 226 3.43 6.46 -15.05
CA ARG A 226 4.83 5.96 -15.15
C ARG A 226 5.24 5.10 -13.96
N PHE A 227 4.68 5.34 -12.77
CA PHE A 227 4.89 4.47 -11.62
C PHE A 227 4.13 3.15 -11.76
N MET A 228 2.87 3.19 -12.22
CA MET A 228 2.03 2.02 -12.42
C MET A 228 2.54 1.11 -13.53
N GLU A 229 3.25 1.63 -14.54
CA GLU A 229 4.01 0.82 -15.51
C GLU A 229 5.05 -0.11 -14.85
N CYS A 230 5.56 0.26 -13.67
CA CYS A 230 6.51 -0.55 -12.91
C CYS A 230 5.85 -1.67 -12.10
N VAL A 231 4.52 -1.68 -12.01
CA VAL A 231 3.75 -2.64 -11.21
C VAL A 231 3.25 -3.76 -12.11
N ASN A 232 3.72 -4.99 -11.85
CA ASN A 232 3.21 -6.14 -12.58
C ASN A 232 1.87 -6.59 -11.99
N LEU A 233 0.78 -6.27 -12.68
CA LEU A 233 -0.58 -6.69 -12.32
C LEU A 233 -0.90 -8.13 -12.78
N ASN A 234 -0.17 -8.65 -13.77
CA ASN A 234 -0.28 -10.06 -14.16
C ASN A 234 0.56 -10.94 -13.22
N LYS A 235 0.01 -11.16 -12.03
CA LYS A 235 0.70 -11.85 -10.94
C LYS A 235 0.60 -13.36 -11.01
N LEU A 236 -0.44 -13.91 -11.62
CA LEU A 236 -0.78 -15.32 -11.49
C LEU A 236 -0.18 -16.16 -12.62
N GLU A 237 0.56 -17.20 -12.27
CA GLU A 237 1.14 -18.14 -13.23
C GLU A 237 0.74 -19.59 -12.91
N PRO A 238 -0.05 -20.26 -13.78
CA PRO A 238 -0.43 -21.65 -13.59
C PRO A 238 0.74 -22.60 -13.82
N ILE A 239 0.92 -23.56 -12.93
CA ILE A 239 1.92 -24.62 -13.03
C ILE A 239 1.27 -26.00 -12.85
N ALA A 240 1.58 -26.93 -13.74
CA ALA A 240 0.95 -28.25 -13.75
C ALA A 240 1.26 -29.10 -12.51
N THR A 241 2.49 -29.05 -11.99
CA THR A 241 2.92 -29.89 -10.87
C THR A 241 3.68 -29.12 -9.80
N GLU A 242 3.59 -29.62 -8.56
CA GLU A 242 4.23 -29.04 -7.39
C GLU A 242 5.76 -28.98 -7.51
N VAL A 243 6.40 -30.01 -8.08
CA VAL A 243 7.86 -30.05 -8.27
C VAL A 243 8.31 -28.96 -9.25
N ARG A 244 7.56 -28.75 -10.34
CA ARG A 244 7.85 -27.67 -11.29
C ARG A 244 7.63 -26.29 -10.68
N LEU A 245 6.63 -26.15 -9.81
CA LEU A 245 6.39 -24.92 -9.07
C LEU A 245 7.58 -24.58 -8.17
N ILE A 246 8.15 -25.57 -7.47
CA ILE A 246 9.35 -25.37 -6.63
C ILE A 246 10.55 -24.95 -7.48
N ASN A 247 10.84 -25.67 -8.57
CA ASN A 247 11.97 -25.33 -9.43
C ASN A 247 11.83 -23.93 -10.03
N LYS A 248 10.63 -23.58 -10.49
CA LYS A 248 10.35 -22.24 -11.04
C LYS A 248 10.38 -21.16 -9.95
N SER A 249 9.96 -21.48 -8.73
CA SER A 249 10.06 -20.52 -7.62
C SER A 249 11.51 -20.22 -7.27
N MET A 250 12.43 -21.18 -7.33
CA MET A 250 13.85 -20.92 -7.08
C MET A 250 14.44 -19.95 -8.13
N GLU A 251 14.11 -20.15 -9.42
CA GLU A 251 14.51 -19.22 -10.49
C GLU A 251 13.95 -17.80 -10.27
N LEU A 252 12.67 -17.69 -9.90
CA LEU A 252 12.05 -16.39 -9.63
C LEU A 252 12.53 -15.74 -8.31
N LEU A 253 12.99 -16.55 -7.35
CA LEU A 253 13.62 -16.06 -6.12
C LEU A 253 14.98 -15.42 -6.43
N ASP A 254 15.79 -16.05 -7.29
CA ASP A 254 17.06 -15.49 -7.76
C ASP A 254 16.84 -14.14 -8.48
N GLU A 255 15.76 -14.02 -9.25
CA GLU A 255 15.35 -12.76 -9.89
C GLU A 255 14.67 -11.75 -8.94
N ARG A 256 14.41 -12.11 -7.67
CA ARG A 256 13.62 -11.32 -6.69
C ARG A 256 12.21 -10.96 -7.16
N LYS A 257 11.59 -11.83 -7.97
CA LYS A 257 10.23 -11.70 -8.51
C LYS A 257 9.27 -12.78 -8.01
N PHE A 258 9.67 -13.59 -7.03
CA PHE A 258 8.78 -14.54 -6.39
C PHE A 258 8.07 -13.91 -5.19
N TRP A 259 6.74 -14.03 -5.13
CA TRP A 259 5.97 -13.64 -3.96
C TRP A 259 5.49 -14.86 -3.18
N ALA A 260 4.76 -15.76 -3.84
CA ALA A 260 4.24 -16.97 -3.21
C ALA A 260 3.89 -18.07 -4.22
N GLY A 261 3.76 -19.30 -3.71
CA GLY A 261 3.29 -20.47 -4.43
C GLY A 261 2.08 -21.08 -3.73
N ILE A 262 0.95 -21.20 -4.41
CA ILE A 262 -0.30 -21.76 -3.87
C ILE A 262 -0.48 -23.18 -4.39
N VAL A 263 -0.43 -24.15 -3.48
CA VAL A 263 -0.54 -25.58 -3.82
C VAL A 263 -1.86 -26.12 -3.30
N PHE A 264 -2.81 -26.39 -4.19
CA PHE A 264 -4.04 -27.09 -3.84
C PHE A 264 -3.80 -28.60 -3.77
N THR A 265 -4.39 -29.24 -2.76
CA THR A 265 -4.27 -30.67 -2.51
C THR A 265 -5.63 -31.34 -2.56
N GLY A 266 -5.68 -32.58 -3.04
CA GLY A 266 -6.92 -33.35 -3.16
C GLY A 266 -7.81 -32.95 -4.34
N ILE A 267 -7.27 -32.22 -5.33
CA ILE A 267 -7.96 -31.87 -6.57
C ILE A 267 -7.49 -32.83 -7.67
N ALA A 268 -8.43 -33.55 -8.29
CA ALA A 268 -8.13 -34.46 -9.39
C ALA A 268 -7.72 -33.68 -10.65
N PRO A 269 -6.79 -34.22 -11.48
CA PRO A 269 -6.46 -33.61 -12.77
C PRO A 269 -7.74 -33.53 -13.62
N ASN A 270 -8.06 -32.34 -14.14
CA ASN A 270 -9.26 -32.01 -14.92
C ASN A 270 -10.58 -31.86 -14.13
N SER A 271 -10.56 -31.72 -12.81
CA SER A 271 -11.79 -31.41 -12.07
C SER A 271 -12.38 -30.07 -12.49
N VAL A 272 -13.68 -30.05 -12.79
CA VAL A 272 -14.43 -28.82 -13.11
C VAL A 272 -14.89 -28.10 -11.85
N GLU A 273 -15.21 -28.85 -10.80
CA GLU A 273 -15.73 -28.33 -9.53
C GLU A 273 -14.74 -28.54 -8.39
N LEU A 274 -14.82 -27.67 -7.37
CA LEU A 274 -14.05 -27.78 -6.14
C LEU A 274 -14.72 -28.78 -5.18
N PRO A 275 -13.93 -29.56 -4.42
CA PRO A 275 -14.47 -30.40 -3.35
C PRO A 275 -15.04 -29.54 -2.21
N HIS A 276 -16.03 -30.07 -1.48
CA HIS A 276 -16.62 -29.38 -0.32
C HIS A 276 -15.60 -28.99 0.76
N HIS A 277 -14.49 -29.72 0.88
CA HIS A 277 -13.40 -29.41 1.79
C HIS A 277 -12.11 -29.24 1.01
N VAL A 278 -11.76 -27.99 0.73
CA VAL A 278 -10.53 -27.62 0.03
C VAL A 278 -9.37 -27.53 1.01
N LYS A 279 -8.25 -28.17 0.67
CA LYS A 279 -6.98 -28.02 1.38
C LYS A 279 -5.96 -27.41 0.46
N TYR A 280 -5.31 -26.34 0.90
CA TYR A 280 -4.26 -25.66 0.14
C TYR A 280 -3.08 -25.34 1.04
N LYS A 281 -1.93 -25.10 0.42
CA LYS A 281 -0.68 -24.69 1.07
C LYS A 281 -0.22 -23.39 0.43
N ILE A 282 0.19 -22.43 1.24
CA ILE A 282 0.91 -21.24 0.78
C ILE A 282 2.39 -21.48 1.05
N ARG A 283 3.20 -21.42 0.00
CA ARG A 283 4.66 -21.50 0.06
C ARG A 283 5.24 -20.13 -0.23
N MET A 284 6.09 -19.66 0.66
CA MET A 284 6.75 -18.37 0.55
C MET A 284 8.22 -18.55 0.89
N ASP A 285 9.02 -17.56 0.54
CA ASP A 285 10.41 -17.48 0.96
C ASP A 285 10.51 -17.41 2.49
N ILE A 286 11.55 -18.02 3.06
CA ILE A 286 11.79 -18.07 4.50
C ILE A 286 11.99 -16.68 5.10
N ASP A 287 12.47 -15.72 4.32
CA ASP A 287 12.66 -14.35 4.79
C ASP A 287 11.35 -13.58 4.89
N ASN A 288 10.32 -13.97 4.12
CA ASN A 288 9.03 -13.29 4.05
C ASN A 288 7.94 -13.97 4.89
N VAL A 289 8.25 -15.06 5.61
CA VAL A 289 7.29 -15.78 6.45
C VAL A 289 7.93 -16.22 7.76
N GLU A 290 7.12 -16.38 8.80
CA GLU A 290 7.62 -16.89 10.07
C GLU A 290 8.09 -18.34 9.94
N ARG A 291 9.15 -18.69 10.69
CA ARG A 291 9.70 -20.04 10.67
C ARG A 291 8.70 -21.04 11.26
N THR A 292 8.47 -22.13 10.55
CA THR A 292 7.49 -23.17 10.93
C THR A 292 8.07 -24.27 11.82
N ASN A 293 9.33 -24.15 12.25
CA ASN A 293 10.00 -25.13 13.12
C ASN A 293 9.57 -25.02 14.60
N LYS A 294 8.98 -23.89 15.01
CA LYS A 294 8.47 -23.66 16.36
C LYS A 294 7.11 -22.97 16.30
N ILE A 295 6.21 -23.32 17.22
CA ILE A 295 4.90 -22.67 17.38
C ILE A 295 4.88 -21.62 18.49
N ARG A 296 5.88 -21.65 19.38
CA ARG A 296 6.08 -20.77 20.54
C ARG A 296 7.58 -20.63 20.80
N ASP A 297 7.97 -19.60 21.52
CA ASP A 297 9.36 -19.49 21.98
C ASP A 297 9.70 -20.59 22.99
N GLY A 298 10.96 -21.01 22.98
CA GLY A 298 11.45 -22.06 23.87
C GLY A 298 11.45 -21.61 25.33
N TYR A 299 11.86 -20.38 25.57
CA TYR A 299 11.77 -19.69 26.85
C TYR A 299 10.68 -18.62 26.76
N TRP A 300 9.96 -18.44 27.86
CA TRP A 300 8.96 -17.38 27.94
C TRP A 300 9.63 -16.12 28.45
N ASP A 301 9.81 -15.16 27.55
CA ASP A 301 10.32 -13.83 27.88
C ASP A 301 9.13 -12.85 27.87
N PRO A 302 8.94 -12.06 28.95
CA PRO A 302 7.87 -11.08 29.00
C PRO A 302 8.14 -9.97 27.98
N GLY A 303 7.15 -9.65 27.15
CA GLY A 303 7.24 -8.56 26.19
C GLY A 303 6.17 -8.66 25.09
N PRO A 304 5.79 -7.54 24.47
CA PRO A 304 4.98 -7.55 23.26
C PRO A 304 5.84 -8.00 22.07
N ARG A 305 5.31 -8.96 21.29
CA ARG A 305 5.84 -9.23 19.95
C ARG A 305 5.35 -8.16 18.98
N ALA A 306 6.05 -7.04 18.97
CA ALA A 306 5.67 -5.84 18.26
C ALA A 306 6.74 -5.35 17.27
N ASP A 307 7.83 -6.09 17.06
CA ASP A 307 8.80 -5.73 16.02
C ASP A 307 8.15 -5.91 14.63
N PRO A 308 7.97 -4.84 13.85
CA PRO A 308 7.36 -4.93 12.53
C PRO A 308 8.12 -5.81 11.54
N PHE A 309 9.43 -6.05 11.73
CA PHE A 309 10.27 -6.81 10.80
C PHE A 309 10.50 -8.24 11.25
N GLU A 310 10.79 -8.42 12.54
CA GLU A 310 11.07 -9.75 13.07
C GLU A 310 9.80 -10.50 13.46
N ASP A 311 8.87 -9.85 14.18
CA ASP A 311 7.69 -10.52 14.73
C ASP A 311 6.48 -10.52 13.80
N MET A 312 6.37 -9.53 12.90
CA MET A 312 5.19 -9.34 12.05
C MET A 312 5.34 -9.90 10.62
N ARG A 313 6.21 -10.91 10.42
CA ARG A 313 6.51 -11.53 9.10
C ARG A 313 5.29 -11.94 8.30
N TYR A 314 4.27 -12.50 8.95
CA TYR A 314 3.02 -12.87 8.29
C TYR A 314 2.25 -11.68 7.68
N VAL A 315 2.41 -10.48 8.25
CA VAL A 315 1.75 -9.26 7.78
C VAL A 315 2.61 -8.59 6.72
N TRP A 316 3.86 -8.26 7.02
CA TRP A 316 4.69 -7.49 6.08
C TRP A 316 5.12 -8.30 4.85
N GLY A 317 5.35 -9.62 4.99
CA GLY A 317 5.61 -10.50 3.85
C GLY A 317 4.35 -10.82 3.03
N GLY A 318 3.18 -10.57 3.60
CA GLY A 318 1.88 -10.65 2.92
C GLY A 318 1.23 -12.02 2.89
N PHE A 319 1.70 -12.97 3.71
CA PHE A 319 1.04 -14.27 3.88
C PHE A 319 -0.42 -14.12 4.30
N ALA A 320 -0.71 -13.25 5.27
CA ALA A 320 -2.07 -13.02 5.77
C ALA A 320 -2.99 -12.42 4.69
N TYR A 321 -2.45 -11.55 3.83
CA TYR A 321 -3.20 -10.97 2.71
C TYR A 321 -3.53 -12.03 1.66
N LEU A 322 -2.56 -12.86 1.28
CA LEU A 322 -2.78 -13.97 0.36
C LEU A 322 -3.78 -14.97 0.92
N GLN A 323 -3.71 -15.26 2.22
CA GLN A 323 -4.66 -16.13 2.89
C GLN A 323 -6.09 -15.58 2.77
N ASP A 324 -6.33 -14.32 3.15
CA ASP A 324 -7.67 -13.73 3.07
C ASP A 324 -8.18 -13.70 1.62
N VAL A 325 -7.38 -13.21 0.66
CA VAL A 325 -7.80 -13.13 -0.75
C VAL A 325 -8.13 -14.51 -1.33
N VAL A 326 -7.31 -15.53 -1.05
CA VAL A 326 -7.54 -16.90 -1.54
C VAL A 326 -8.75 -17.55 -0.85
N GLU A 327 -8.94 -17.34 0.45
CA GLU A 327 -10.10 -17.87 1.18
C GLU A 327 -11.40 -17.23 0.70
N GLN A 328 -11.43 -15.92 0.50
CA GLN A 328 -12.60 -15.24 -0.08
C GLN A 328 -12.90 -15.76 -1.49
N ALA A 329 -11.88 -16.01 -2.31
CA ALA A 329 -12.05 -16.59 -3.64
C ALA A 329 -12.64 -18.01 -3.58
N ILE A 330 -12.14 -18.89 -2.70
CA ILE A 330 -12.68 -20.24 -2.51
C ILE A 330 -14.14 -20.19 -2.05
N ILE A 331 -14.46 -19.32 -1.07
CA ILE A 331 -15.83 -19.16 -0.55
C ILE A 331 -16.76 -18.69 -1.66
N ARG A 332 -16.33 -17.75 -2.51
CA ARG A 332 -17.13 -17.24 -3.61
C ARG A 332 -17.41 -18.31 -4.66
N VAL A 333 -16.41 -19.11 -5.03
CA VAL A 333 -16.59 -20.21 -5.99
C VAL A 333 -17.52 -21.30 -5.43
N LEU A 334 -17.40 -21.65 -4.14
CA LEU A 334 -18.23 -22.69 -3.53
C LEU A 334 -19.68 -22.25 -3.25
N THR A 335 -19.89 -21.00 -2.86
CA THR A 335 -21.24 -20.51 -2.48
C THR A 335 -21.96 -19.78 -3.61
N GLY A 336 -21.24 -19.29 -4.62
CA GLY A 336 -21.78 -18.46 -5.70
C GLY A 336 -22.23 -17.07 -5.23
N THR A 337 -21.89 -16.65 -4.01
CA THR A 337 -22.29 -15.34 -3.45
C THR A 337 -21.11 -14.41 -3.26
N GLU A 338 -21.25 -13.16 -3.73
CA GLU A 338 -20.27 -12.11 -3.47
C GLU A 338 -20.55 -11.48 -2.09
N LYS A 339 -19.96 -12.04 -1.03
CA LYS A 339 -20.03 -11.43 0.30
C LYS A 339 -18.84 -10.50 0.51
N LYS A 340 -19.07 -9.18 0.55
CA LYS A 340 -18.06 -8.16 0.87
C LYS A 340 -17.80 -8.10 2.38
N THR A 341 -17.28 -9.17 2.97
CA THR A 341 -16.89 -9.16 4.39
C THR A 341 -15.46 -8.65 4.47
N GLY A 342 -15.24 -7.49 5.10
CA GLY A 342 -13.89 -7.01 5.41
C GLY A 342 -13.39 -7.64 6.70
N VAL A 343 -12.16 -8.13 6.70
CA VAL A 343 -11.48 -8.65 7.91
C VAL A 343 -10.42 -7.63 8.35
N TYR A 344 -10.42 -7.29 9.64
CA TYR A 344 -9.41 -6.44 10.24
C TYR A 344 -8.59 -7.22 11.26
N VAL A 345 -7.28 -7.03 11.24
CA VAL A 345 -6.34 -7.64 12.18
C VAL A 345 -5.95 -6.60 13.23
N GLN A 346 -6.17 -6.92 14.50
CA GLN A 346 -5.79 -6.08 15.63
C GLN A 346 -5.01 -6.92 16.64
N GLN A 347 -3.78 -6.50 16.94
CA GLN A 347 -3.02 -7.10 18.04
C GLN A 347 -3.67 -6.75 19.38
N MET A 348 -3.64 -7.69 20.32
CA MET A 348 -4.06 -7.41 21.69
C MET A 348 -3.06 -6.45 22.34
N PRO A 349 -3.50 -5.37 23.01
CA PRO A 349 -2.59 -4.48 23.70
C PRO A 349 -1.89 -5.23 24.83
N TYR A 350 -0.56 -5.08 24.90
CA TYR A 350 0.25 -5.64 25.98
C TYR A 350 0.36 -4.63 27.12
N PRO A 351 0.28 -5.05 28.40
CA PRO A 351 0.51 -4.17 29.53
C PRO A 351 1.94 -3.60 29.50
N CYS A 352 2.15 -2.44 30.14
CA CYS A 352 3.50 -1.89 30.29
C CYS A 352 4.41 -2.91 30.98
N TYR A 353 5.58 -3.17 30.38
CA TYR A 353 6.59 -4.06 30.92
C TYR A 353 7.96 -3.37 30.84
N VAL A 354 8.92 -3.90 31.57
CA VAL A 354 10.34 -3.52 31.52
C VAL A 354 11.12 -4.80 31.29
N ASP A 355 12.04 -4.78 30.34
CA ASP A 355 12.90 -5.93 30.05
C ASP A 355 14.19 -5.85 30.88
N ASP A 356 14.23 -6.61 31.98
CA ASP A 356 15.45 -6.81 32.76
C ASP A 356 16.05 -8.18 32.41
N ILE A 357 16.88 -8.20 31.36
CA ILE A 357 17.55 -9.40 30.81
C ILE A 357 18.35 -10.17 31.89
N LEU A 358 18.87 -9.46 32.90
CA LEU A 358 19.58 -10.08 34.02
C LEU A 358 18.65 -10.83 35.00
N GLU A 359 17.42 -10.38 35.19
CA GLU A 359 16.46 -11.02 36.10
C GLU A 359 15.74 -12.20 35.42
N SER A 360 15.51 -12.13 34.10
CA SER A 360 14.90 -13.20 33.32
C SER A 360 15.77 -14.45 33.21
N GLU A 361 17.09 -14.31 33.10
CA GLU A 361 18.03 -15.46 33.09
C GLU A 361 18.22 -16.09 34.48
N ILE A 362 18.10 -15.32 35.57
CA ILE A 362 18.39 -15.80 36.94
C ILE A 362 17.17 -16.46 37.61
N PHE A 363 15.94 -16.06 37.28
CA PHE A 363 14.72 -16.61 37.91
C PHE A 363 13.66 -17.12 36.90
N PRO A 364 13.88 -18.25 36.22
CA PRO A 364 12.95 -18.78 35.21
C PRO A 364 11.62 -19.34 35.78
N THR A 365 11.40 -19.31 37.10
CA THR A 365 10.25 -19.97 37.74
C THR A 365 9.63 -19.16 38.89
N ARG A 366 8.94 -18.06 38.58
CA ARG A 366 7.93 -17.50 39.50
C ARG A 366 6.91 -16.61 38.81
N ALA A 367 6.05 -17.20 37.99
CA ALA A 367 4.77 -16.59 37.65
C ALA A 367 3.63 -17.57 37.98
N ALA A 368 2.98 -17.32 39.11
CA ALA A 368 1.72 -17.93 39.51
C ALA A 368 0.58 -17.48 38.56
N PRO A 369 -0.53 -18.23 38.44
CA PRO A 369 -1.53 -18.02 37.42
C PRO A 369 -2.36 -16.76 37.71
N SER A 370 -2.09 -15.68 36.99
CA SER A 370 -2.99 -14.53 36.92
C SER A 370 -4.25 -14.92 36.16
N VAL A 371 -5.35 -15.01 36.88
CA VAL A 371 -6.71 -15.28 36.39
C VAL A 371 -7.04 -14.36 35.21
N ILE A 372 -7.09 -14.93 34.00
CA ILE A 372 -7.66 -14.25 32.84
C ILE A 372 -9.19 -14.31 32.99
N ARG A 373 -9.78 -13.16 33.35
CA ARG A 373 -11.22 -12.93 33.18
C ARG A 373 -11.50 -12.93 31.68
N VAL A 374 -12.12 -14.00 31.20
CA VAL A 374 -12.65 -14.11 29.84
C VAL A 374 -13.70 -13.02 29.65
N MET A 375 -13.34 -11.93 28.96
CA MET A 375 -14.36 -11.14 28.26
C MET A 375 -14.75 -11.94 27.02
N GLN A 376 -16.01 -12.39 26.99
CA GLN A 376 -16.62 -13.02 25.84
C GLN A 376 -16.74 -12.00 24.68
N GLY A 377 -15.66 -11.84 23.92
CA GLY A 377 -15.70 -11.42 22.52
C GLY A 377 -15.27 -12.61 21.69
N LYS A 378 -15.96 -12.92 20.60
CA LYS A 378 -15.63 -14.05 19.72
C LYS A 378 -14.18 -13.91 19.22
N SER A 379 -13.23 -14.59 19.88
CA SER A 379 -11.88 -14.75 19.38
C SER A 379 -11.91 -15.64 18.15
N VAL A 380 -11.50 -15.09 17.01
CA VAL A 380 -11.17 -15.89 15.82
C VAL A 380 -9.80 -16.50 16.07
N TYR A 381 -9.76 -17.80 16.33
CA TYR A 381 -8.53 -18.56 16.42
C TYR A 381 -8.12 -18.97 15.00
N PHE A 382 -7.00 -18.43 14.50
CA PHE A 382 -6.34 -18.99 13.33
C PHE A 382 -5.69 -20.31 13.73
N LYS A 383 -6.33 -21.43 13.41
CA LYS A 383 -5.73 -22.76 13.56
C LYS A 383 -4.88 -23.05 12.33
N ILE A 384 -3.65 -22.54 12.33
CA ILE A 384 -2.63 -22.91 11.34
C ILE A 384 -2.17 -24.32 11.73
N THR A 385 -2.66 -25.34 11.03
CA THR A 385 -2.12 -26.70 11.14
C THR A 385 -0.88 -26.80 10.26
N HIS A 386 0.30 -26.77 10.89
CA HIS A 386 1.56 -27.16 10.26
C HIS A 386 1.56 -28.69 10.09
N ALA A 387 1.94 -29.16 8.89
CA ALA A 387 2.11 -30.58 8.57
C ALA A 387 3.58 -30.96 8.59
#